data_AF-A0A0Q8VZB2-F1
#
_entry.id   AF-A0A0Q8VZB2-F1
#
_cell.length_a   1.000
_cell.length_b   1.000
_cell.length_c   1.000
_cell.angle_alpha   90.00
_cell.angle_beta   90.00
_cell.angle_gamma   90.00
#
_symmetry.space_group_name_H-M   'P 1'
#
loop_
_entity.id
_entity.type
_entity.pdbx_description
1 polymer ?
#
loop_
_entity_poly.entity_id
_entity_poly.type
_entity_poly.pdbx_seq_one_letter_code
_entity_poly.pdbx_strand_id
1 'polypeptide(L)'
;MDFMEIRFDGRIPVDRDDVEDELNDALAGIGEVSGAGSGAFGAHLDVDIDPVAERDEAVRRVLGVLHGLGLSGLARIRPGDGTEWIDA
;
A
#
# COMPACT_ATOMS: atom_id res chain seq x y z
N MET A 1 12.40 11.78 -1.01
CA MET A 1 11.83 10.45 -1.23
C MET A 1 10.74 10.31 -0.20
N ASP A 2 9.53 10.12 -0.68
CA ASP A 2 8.34 10.02 0.16
C ASP A 2 7.97 8.55 0.26
N PHE A 3 7.29 8.13 1.32
CA PHE A 3 6.98 6.71 1.53
C PHE A 3 5.53 6.52 1.99
N MET A 4 5.01 5.32 1.81
CA MET A 4 3.71 4.92 2.33
C MET A 4 3.80 3.52 2.93
N GLU A 5 3.25 3.35 4.13
CA GLU A 5 3.09 2.02 4.74
C GLU A 5 1.66 1.54 4.47
N ILE A 6 1.53 0.30 4.00
CA ILE A 6 0.26 -0.42 3.89
C ILE A 6 0.26 -1.50 4.97
N ARG A 7 -0.79 -1.57 5.78
CA ARG A 7 -1.00 -2.65 6.74
C ARG A 7 -2.22 -3.47 6.40
N PHE A 8 -2.05 -4.78 6.53
CA PHE A 8 -3.12 -5.77 6.45
C PHE A 8 -3.39 -6.30 7.85
N ASP A 9 -4.58 -5.99 8.39
CA ASP A 9 -4.95 -6.41 9.72
C ASP A 9 -5.48 -7.86 9.65
N GLY A 10 -4.72 -8.81 10.21
CA GLY A 10 -5.09 -10.22 10.21
C GLY A 10 -4.82 -10.94 8.88
N ARG A 11 -5.71 -11.88 8.51
CA ARG A 11 -5.56 -12.69 7.28
C ARG A 11 -6.36 -12.05 6.15
N ILE A 12 -5.68 -11.77 5.05
CA ILE A 12 -6.29 -11.28 3.80
C ILE A 12 -6.75 -12.45 2.91
N PRO A 13 -7.77 -12.23 2.05
CA PRO A 13 -8.32 -13.26 1.15
C PRO A 13 -7.53 -13.48 -0.14
N VAL A 14 -6.44 -12.73 -0.34
CA VAL A 14 -5.54 -12.79 -1.52
C VAL A 14 -4.12 -13.05 -1.06
N ASP A 15 -3.25 -13.52 -1.96
CA ASP A 15 -1.82 -13.59 -1.65
C ASP A 15 -1.26 -12.17 -1.53
N ARG A 16 -0.32 -11.96 -0.61
CA ARG A 16 0.34 -10.66 -0.47
C ARG A 16 1.16 -10.34 -1.73
N ASP A 17 1.77 -11.37 -2.34
CA ASP A 17 2.56 -11.19 -3.55
C ASP A 17 1.69 -10.69 -4.73
N ASP A 18 0.42 -11.12 -4.82
CA ASP A 18 -0.53 -10.57 -5.80
C ASP A 18 -0.81 -9.08 -5.55
N VAL A 19 -0.85 -8.65 -4.28
CA VAL A 19 -1.02 -7.24 -3.93
C VAL A 19 0.23 -6.43 -4.32
N GLU A 20 1.42 -6.99 -4.11
CA GLU A 20 2.69 -6.36 -4.49
C GLU A 20 2.77 -6.13 -6.00
N ASP A 21 2.40 -7.13 -6.80
CA ASP A 21 2.40 -7.06 -8.27
C ASP A 21 1.42 -5.99 -8.78
N GLU A 22 0.17 -6.00 -8.31
CA GLU A 22 -0.84 -5.02 -8.71
C GLU A 22 -0.49 -3.59 -8.27
N LEU A 23 0.15 -3.43 -7.10
CA LEU A 23 0.65 -2.13 -6.65
C LEU A 23 1.78 -1.62 -7.54
N ASN A 24 2.75 -2.47 -7.88
CA ASN A 24 3.86 -2.09 -8.77
C ASN A 24 3.35 -1.68 -10.16
N ASP A 25 2.38 -2.42 -10.71
CA ASP A 25 1.75 -2.07 -11.99
C ASP A 25 0.98 -0.74 -11.89
N ALA A 26 0.18 -0.54 -10.84
CA ALA A 26 -0.58 0.69 -10.65
C ALA A 26 0.31 1.91 -10.39
N LEU A 27 1.45 1.73 -9.73
CA LEU A 27 2.40 2.78 -9.39
C LEU A 27 3.47 3.00 -10.45
N ALA A 28 3.46 2.27 -11.56
CA ALA A 28 4.43 2.40 -12.64
C ALA A 28 4.65 3.87 -13.03
N GLY A 29 5.89 4.33 -12.88
CA GLY A 29 6.33 5.70 -13.18
C GLY A 29 6.09 6.74 -12.08
N ILE A 30 5.51 6.36 -10.94
CA ILE A 30 5.30 7.25 -9.79
C ILE A 30 5.73 6.67 -8.44
N GLY A 31 6.02 5.37 -8.37
CA GLY A 31 6.48 4.69 -7.16
C GLY A 31 6.62 3.19 -7.36
N GLU A 32 7.03 2.49 -6.31
CA GLU A 32 7.18 1.02 -6.30
C GLU A 32 7.09 0.48 -4.87
N VAL A 33 6.75 -0.80 -4.73
CA VAL A 33 6.89 -1.52 -3.46
C VAL A 33 8.38 -1.70 -3.17
N SER A 34 8.85 -1.22 -2.03
CA SER A 34 10.26 -1.23 -1.63
C SER A 34 10.55 -2.21 -0.49
N GLY A 35 9.51 -2.63 0.24
CA GLY A 35 9.66 -3.51 1.40
C GLY A 35 8.40 -4.30 1.70
N ALA A 36 8.59 -5.46 2.33
CA ALA A 36 7.50 -6.31 2.77
C ALA A 36 7.88 -7.02 4.07
N GLY A 37 6.90 -7.23 4.94
CA GLY A 37 7.12 -8.03 6.15
C GLY A 37 5.83 -8.60 6.74
N SER A 38 5.99 -9.68 7.50
CA SER A 38 4.89 -10.40 8.14
C SER A 38 5.22 -10.71 9.60
N GLY A 39 4.23 -10.68 10.47
CA GLY A 39 4.39 -11.00 11.88
C GLY A 39 3.09 -11.43 12.55
N ALA A 40 3.12 -11.54 13.88
CA ALA A 40 1.98 -12.01 14.67
C ALA A 40 0.70 -11.16 14.55
N PHE A 41 0.82 -9.93 14.03
CA PHE A 41 -0.27 -8.96 13.91
C PHE A 41 -0.74 -8.73 12.47
N GLY A 42 -0.23 -9.49 11.50
CA GLY A 42 -0.57 -9.35 10.08
C GLY A 42 0.65 -9.14 9.20
N ALA A 43 0.44 -8.48 8.08
CA ALA A 43 1.47 -8.17 7.10
C ALA A 43 1.50 -6.67 6.80
N HIS A 44 2.64 -6.20 6.27
CA HIS A 44 2.79 -4.84 5.75
C HIS A 44 3.57 -4.83 4.45
N LEU A 45 3.36 -3.77 3.70
CA LEU A 45 4.17 -3.36 2.55
C LEU A 45 4.62 -1.92 2.75
N ASP A 46 5.84 -1.65 2.35
CA ASP A 46 6.39 -0.32 2.24
C ASP A 46 6.43 0.05 0.76
N VAL A 47 5.97 1.26 0.45
CA VAL A 47 5.92 1.82 -0.91
C VAL A 47 6.76 3.07 -0.94
N ASP A 48 7.73 3.11 -1.84
CA ASP A 48 8.50 4.30 -2.14
C ASP A 48 7.80 5.10 -3.23
N ILE A 49 7.66 6.41 -3.02
CA ILE A 49 7.03 7.34 -3.96
C ILE A 49 8.13 8.18 -4.60
N ASP A 50 8.10 8.27 -5.93
CA ASP A 50 9.05 9.07 -6.69
C ASP A 50 8.98 10.54 -6.23
N PRO A 51 10.11 11.22 -5.96
CA PRO A 51 10.14 12.62 -5.55
C PRO A 51 9.37 13.60 -6.45
N VAL A 52 9.14 13.27 -7.72
CA VAL A 52 8.39 14.13 -8.67
C VAL A 52 6.90 13.83 -8.74
N ALA A 53 6.45 12.73 -8.12
CA ALA A 53 5.05 12.32 -8.10
C ALA A 53 4.24 13.08 -7.04
N GLU A 54 2.95 13.27 -7.32
CA GLU A 54 2.02 13.81 -6.32
C GLU A 54 1.60 12.71 -5.34
N ARG A 55 1.82 12.94 -4.04
CA ARG A 55 1.43 12.00 -2.97
C ARG A 55 -0.04 11.60 -3.06
N ASP A 56 -0.93 12.58 -3.30
CA ASP A 56 -2.37 12.34 -3.38
C ASP A 56 -2.75 11.44 -4.58
N GLU A 57 -1.96 11.46 -5.65
CA GLU A 57 -2.12 10.53 -6.76
C GLU A 57 -1.71 9.11 -6.35
N ALA A 58 -0.55 8.94 -5.73
CA ALA A 58 -0.10 7.64 -5.23
C ALA A 58 -1.12 7.03 -4.26
N VAL A 59 -1.60 7.83 -3.30
CA VAL A 59 -2.68 7.43 -2.36
C VAL A 59 -3.92 6.93 -3.10
N ARG A 60 -4.39 7.68 -4.10
CA ARG A 60 -5.58 7.31 -4.86
C ARG A 60 -5.39 6.00 -5.63
N ARG A 61 -4.21 5.78 -6.23
CA ARG A 61 -3.91 4.54 -6.96
C ARG A 61 -3.81 3.33 -6.02
N VAL A 62 -3.13 3.48 -4.89
CA VAL A 62 -3.02 2.42 -3.87
C VAL A 62 -4.40 2.03 -3.34
N LEU A 63 -5.24 3.00 -2.95
CA LEU A 63 -6.60 2.72 -2.50
C LEU A 63 -7.43 2.03 -3.59
N GLY A 64 -7.25 2.42 -4.86
CA GLY A 64 -7.90 1.77 -6.00
C GLY A 64 -7.53 0.28 -6.13
N VAL A 65 -6.25 -0.06 -5.99
CA VAL A 65 -5.76 -1.45 -6.00
C VAL A 65 -6.35 -2.23 -4.83
N LEU A 66 -6.24 -1.70 -3.60
CA LEU A 66 -6.74 -2.37 -2.40
C LEU A 66 -8.25 -2.64 -2.49
N HIS A 67 -9.03 -1.67 -2.94
CA HIS A 67 -10.46 -1.86 -3.19
C HIS A 67 -10.72 -2.88 -4.31
N GLY A 68 -9.96 -2.83 -5.41
CA GLY A 68 -10.07 -3.76 -6.53
C GLY A 68 -9.82 -5.22 -6.14
N LEU A 69 -8.92 -5.45 -5.18
CA LEU A 69 -8.60 -6.76 -4.61
C LEU A 69 -9.54 -7.19 -3.46
N GLY A 70 -10.55 -6.38 -3.13
CA GLY A 70 -11.49 -6.69 -2.06
C GLY A 70 -10.90 -6.57 -0.66
N LEU A 71 -9.89 -5.71 -0.49
CA LEU A 71 -9.21 -5.45 0.79
C LEU A 71 -9.81 -4.28 1.57
N SER A 72 -10.96 -3.75 1.14
CA SER A 72 -11.62 -2.67 1.87
C SER A 72 -12.03 -3.10 3.28
N GLY A 73 -11.68 -2.27 4.26
CA GLY A 73 -11.81 -2.59 5.69
C GLY A 73 -10.90 -3.71 6.22
N LEU A 74 -10.00 -4.25 5.40
CA LEU A 74 -8.97 -5.24 5.76
C LEU A 74 -7.55 -4.68 5.66
N ALA A 75 -7.40 -3.58 4.93
CA ALA A 75 -6.15 -2.85 4.76
C ALA A 75 -6.33 -1.38 5.14
N ARG A 76 -5.23 -0.77 5.58
CA ARG A 76 -5.13 0.67 5.83
C ARG A 76 -3.77 1.17 5.39
N ILE A 77 -3.72 2.41 4.95
CA ILE A 77 -2.50 3.05 4.46
C ILE A 77 -2.11 4.22 5.35
N ARG A 78 -0.82 4.50 5.43
CA ARG A 78 -0.25 5.67 6.08
C ARG A 78 0.68 6.38 5.12
N PRO A 79 0.27 7.51 4.53
CA PRO A 79 1.14 8.32 3.69
C PRO A 79 2.15 9.08 4.57
N GLY A 80 3.44 8.85 4.35
CA GLY A 80 4.54 9.50 5.06
C GLY A 80 4.76 8.99 6.50
N ASP A 81 5.52 9.79 7.26
CA ASP A 81 5.93 9.55 8.65
C ASP A 81 4.93 10.03 9.70
N GLY A 82 3.71 10.37 9.28
CA GLY A 82 2.63 10.81 10.15
C GLY A 82 2.10 9.69 11.07
N THR A 83 1.03 10.00 11.80
CA THR A 83 0.33 9.02 12.66
C THR A 83 -1.05 8.65 12.14
N GLU A 84 -1.50 9.30 11.06
CA GLU A 84 -2.84 9.13 10.51
C GLU A 84 -2.92 7.94 9.57
N TRP A 85 -3.95 7.12 9.75
CA TRP A 85 -4.24 5.97 8.89
C TRP A 85 -5.50 6.26 8.08
N ILE A 86 -5.49 5.83 6.83
CA ILE A 86 -6.63 5.89 5.91
C ILE A 86 -7.06 4.45 5.64
N ASP A 87 -8.31 4.12 5.92
CA ASP A 87 -8.87 2.80 5.60
C ASP A 87 -9.06 2.64 4.08
N ALA A 88 -8.77 1.44 3.57
CA ALA A 88 -9.03 1.05 2.19
C ALA A 88 -10.50 0.66 1.94
#